data_AF-A0A940CLB4-F1
#
_entry.id   AF-A0A940CLB4-F1
#
_cell.length_a   1.000
_cell.length_b   1.000
_cell.length_c   1.000
_cell.angle_alpha   90.00
_cell.angle_beta   90.00
_cell.angle_gamma   90.00
#
_symmetry.space_group_name_H-M   'P 1'
#
loop_
_entity.id
_entity.type
_entity.pdbx_description
1 polymer ?
#
loop_
_entity_poly.entity_id
_entity_poly.type
_entity_poly.pdbx_seq_one_letter_code
_entity_poly.pdbx_strand_id
1 'polypeptide(L)'
;MMLNKKNNIILIIIFFVISLSIISALIIEYVLNHRPCSLCLYERIPYFLSALLIIKIFFFKKNEKITLLILFLIFTISTLLAFYHFGIEQGFFDESFVCNVENQLTILSKENLLKELNKNIVSCKDVTFRI
;
A
#
# COMPACT_ATOMS: atom_id res chain seq x y z
N MET A 1 -11.34 -28.36 -7.72
CA MET A 1 -10.31 -28.91 -6.82
C MET A 1 -10.46 -28.15 -5.52
N MET A 2 -11.09 -28.75 -4.50
CA MET A 2 -11.24 -28.15 -3.17
C MET A 2 -9.86 -27.92 -2.55
N LEU A 3 -9.60 -26.73 -2.00
CA LEU A 3 -8.42 -26.49 -1.18
C LEU A 3 -8.29 -27.54 -0.05
N ASN A 4 -7.10 -28.12 0.08
CA ASN A 4 -6.77 -29.02 1.19
C ASN A 4 -6.83 -28.26 2.53
N LYS A 5 -7.17 -28.93 3.63
CA LYS A 5 -7.24 -28.36 4.99
C LYS A 5 -5.98 -27.56 5.36
N LYS A 6 -4.80 -28.02 4.93
CA LYS A 6 -3.52 -27.31 5.10
C LYS A 6 -3.49 -25.95 4.37
N ASN A 7 -4.00 -25.89 3.14
CA ASN A 7 -4.03 -24.64 2.36
C ASN A 7 -5.01 -23.62 2.95
N ASN A 8 -6.14 -24.09 3.51
CA ASN A 8 -7.07 -23.19 4.20
C ASN A 8 -6.44 -22.53 5.42
N ILE A 9 -5.66 -23.27 6.21
CA ILE A 9 -4.92 -22.70 7.35
C ILE A 9 -3.94 -21.62 6.88
N ILE A 10 -3.20 -21.88 5.78
CA ILE A 10 -2.28 -20.89 5.21
C ILE A 10 -3.02 -19.62 4.80
N LEU A 11 -4.15 -19.74 4.10
CA LEU A 11 -4.95 -18.56 3.71
C LEU A 11 -5.49 -17.78 4.91
N ILE A 12 -5.89 -18.45 5.98
CA ILE A 12 -6.32 -17.81 7.23
C ILE A 12 -5.17 -17.02 7.85
N ILE A 13 -3.97 -17.60 7.90
CA ILE A 13 -2.78 -16.92 8.42
C ILE A 13 -2.46 -15.68 7.58
N ILE A 14 -2.44 -15.82 6.25
CA ILE A 14 -2.19 -14.69 5.35
C ILE A 14 -3.23 -13.58 5.56
N PHE A 15 -4.51 -13.94 5.64
CA PHE A 15 -5.58 -12.98 5.91
C PHE A 15 -5.37 -12.26 7.24
N PHE A 16 -5.03 -12.98 8.30
CA PHE A 16 -4.77 -12.40 9.61
C PHE A 16 -3.61 -11.41 9.58
N VAL A 17 -2.49 -11.76 8.92
CA VAL A 17 -1.34 -10.87 8.76
C VAL A 17 -1.73 -9.61 7.99
N ILE A 18 -2.45 -9.73 6.86
CA ILE A 18 -2.94 -8.58 6.09
C ILE A 18 -3.80 -7.66 6.97
N SER A 19 -4.75 -8.24 7.71
CA SER A 19 -5.63 -7.46 8.59
C SER A 19 -4.82 -6.73 9.67
N LEU A 20 -3.85 -7.40 10.30
CA LEU A 20 -2.99 -6.79 11.29
C LEU A 20 -2.20 -5.62 10.70
N SER A 21 -1.58 -5.79 9.52
CA SER A 21 -0.83 -4.72 8.84
C SER A 21 -1.71 -3.50 8.52
N ILE A 22 -2.92 -3.70 8.00
CA ILE A 22 -3.86 -2.60 7.72
C ILE A 22 -4.26 -1.89 9.02
N ILE A 23 -4.61 -2.63 10.07
CA ILE A 23 -4.99 -2.06 11.37
C ILE A 23 -3.84 -1.25 11.95
N SER A 24 -2.61 -1.78 11.95
CA SER A 24 -1.43 -1.05 12.42
C SER A 24 -1.23 0.25 11.64
N ALA A 25 -1.37 0.24 10.32
CA ALA A 25 -1.25 1.45 9.50
C ALA A 25 -2.32 2.50 9.84
N LEU A 26 -3.57 2.08 10.10
CA LEU A 26 -4.66 2.97 10.50
C LEU A 26 -4.47 3.55 11.91
N ILE A 27 -3.90 2.76 12.84
CA ILE A 27 -3.54 3.23 14.18
C ILE A 27 -2.47 4.31 14.07
N ILE A 28 -1.41 4.07 13.30
CA ILE A 28 -0.34 5.05 13.09
C ILE A 28 -0.90 6.35 12.49
N GLU A 29 -1.81 6.24 11.52
CA GLU A 29 -2.43 7.40 10.89
C GLU A 29 -3.35 8.19 11.82
N TYR A 30 -4.33 7.54 12.45
CA TYR A 30 -5.40 8.23 13.17
C TYR A 30 -5.16 8.36 14.67
N VAL A 31 -4.43 7.43 15.29
CA VAL A 31 -4.15 7.46 16.74
C VAL A 31 -2.85 8.21 17.01
N LEU A 32 -1.79 7.96 16.23
CA LEU A 32 -0.51 8.66 16.37
C LEU A 32 -0.45 9.97 15.57
N ASN A 33 -1.52 10.32 14.84
CA ASN A 33 -1.62 11.51 13.99
C ASN A 33 -0.50 11.62 12.95
N HIS A 34 0.02 10.48 12.49
CA HIS A 34 1.10 10.43 11.53
C HIS A 34 0.56 10.33 10.11
N ARG A 35 0.58 11.45 9.38
CA ARG A 35 0.00 11.49 8.02
C ARG A 35 0.80 10.62 7.05
N PRO A 36 0.14 9.72 6.29
CA PRO A 36 0.82 8.90 5.31
C PRO A 36 1.23 9.72 4.10
N CYS A 37 2.36 9.34 3.52
CA CYS A 37 2.76 9.80 2.20
C CYS A 37 1.84 9.21 1.10
N SER A 38 1.83 9.83 -0.09
CA SER A 38 1.02 9.34 -1.21
C SER A 38 1.36 7.88 -1.57
N LEU A 39 2.65 7.52 -1.60
CA LEU A 39 3.10 6.16 -1.90
C LEU A 39 2.65 5.15 -0.83
N CYS A 40 2.68 5.56 0.44
CA CYS A 40 2.18 4.80 1.58
C CYS A 40 0.70 4.43 1.42
N LEU A 41 -0.11 5.33 0.84
CA LEU A 41 -1.52 5.05 0.51
C LEU A 41 -1.64 4.04 -0.64
N TYR A 42 -0.80 4.15 -1.68
CA TYR A 42 -0.80 3.20 -2.79
C TYR A 42 -0.42 1.79 -2.33
N GLU A 43 0.55 1.66 -1.42
CA GLU A 43 0.95 0.38 -0.84
C GLU A 43 -0.18 -0.34 -0.10
N ARG A 44 -1.16 0.39 0.47
CA ARG A 44 -2.32 -0.22 1.13
C ARG A 44 -3.29 -0.88 0.16
N ILE A 45 -3.38 -0.40 -1.09
CA ILE A 45 -4.33 -0.91 -2.09
C ILE A 45 -4.13 -2.42 -2.34
N PRO A 46 -2.90 -2.92 -2.62
CA PRO A 46 -2.63 -4.35 -2.71
C PRO A 46 -3.13 -5.19 -1.52
N TYR A 47 -3.02 -4.67 -0.29
CA TYR A 47 -3.48 -5.39 0.92
C TYR A 47 -5.01 -5.47 0.97
N PHE A 48 -5.71 -4.37 0.68
CA PHE A 48 -7.18 -4.38 0.61
C PHE A 48 -7.70 -5.31 -0.50
N LEU A 49 -7.09 -5.27 -1.69
CA LEU A 49 -7.43 -6.18 -2.79
C LEU A 49 -7.18 -7.63 -2.41
N SER A 50 -6.05 -7.92 -1.76
CA SER A 50 -5.72 -9.27 -1.28
C SER A 50 -6.73 -9.79 -0.26
N ALA A 51 -7.15 -8.95 0.70
CA ALA A 51 -8.19 -9.30 1.67
C ALA A 51 -9.51 -9.67 0.98
N LEU A 52 -9.97 -8.86 0.01
CA LEU A 52 -11.20 -9.14 -0.74
C LEU A 52 -11.11 -10.45 -1.54
N LEU A 53 -9.96 -10.73 -2.17
CA LEU A 53 -9.75 -11.97 -2.92
C LEU A 53 -9.75 -13.20 -2.01
N ILE A 54 -9.15 -13.10 -0.82
CA ILE A 54 -9.15 -14.21 0.15
C ILE A 54 -10.56 -14.47 0.67
N ILE A 55 -11.33 -13.42 1.00
CA ILE A 55 -12.75 -13.54 1.37
C ILE A 55 -13.53 -14.24 0.24
N LYS A 56 -13.33 -13.82 -1.01
CA LYS A 56 -13.97 -14.45 -2.18
C LYS A 56 -13.65 -15.95 -2.27
N ILE A 57 -12.41 -16.37 -1.99
CA ILE A 57 -12.04 -17.80 -1.99
C ILE A 57 -12.86 -18.57 -0.96
N PHE A 58 -13.02 -18.04 0.26
CA PHE A 58 -13.77 -18.72 1.32
C PHE A 58 -15.26 -18.90 1.02
N PHE A 59 -15.91 -17.88 0.44
CA PHE A 59 -17.35 -17.90 0.16
C PHE A 59 -17.71 -18.65 -1.12
N PHE A 60 -17.00 -18.39 -2.23
CA PHE A 60 -17.41 -18.88 -3.54
C PHE A 60 -16.73 -20.18 -3.95
N LYS A 61 -15.55 -20.51 -3.39
CA LYS A 61 -14.76 -21.74 -3.68
C LYS A 61 -14.67 -22.12 -5.17
N LYS A 62 -14.79 -21.12 -6.05
CA LYS A 62 -14.83 -21.25 -7.51
C LYS A 62 -13.66 -20.47 -8.08
N ASN A 63 -13.01 -21.04 -9.10
CA ASN A 63 -11.83 -20.47 -9.75
C ASN A 63 -10.68 -20.18 -8.78
N GLU A 64 -10.49 -21.05 -7.78
CA GLU A 64 -9.49 -20.88 -6.72
C GLU A 64 -8.08 -20.72 -7.29
N LYS A 65 -7.67 -21.57 -8.24
CA LYS A 65 -6.33 -21.50 -8.88
C LYS A 65 -6.06 -20.14 -9.54
N ILE A 66 -7.05 -19.61 -10.26
CA ILE A 66 -6.93 -18.30 -10.92
C ILE A 66 -6.86 -17.20 -9.87
N THR A 67 -7.68 -17.29 -8.82
CA THR A 67 -7.69 -16.30 -7.73
C THR A 67 -6.36 -16.30 -6.97
N LEU A 68 -5.77 -17.47 -6.74
CA LEU A 68 -4.43 -17.60 -6.14
C LEU A 68 -3.33 -17.03 -7.04
N LEU A 69 -3.41 -17.23 -8.36
CA LEU A 69 -2.48 -16.64 -9.31
C LEU A 69 -2.55 -15.11 -9.27
N ILE A 70 -3.76 -14.54 -9.23
CA ILE A 70 -3.97 -13.09 -9.11
C ILE A 70 -3.41 -12.60 -7.77
N LEU A 71 -3.67 -13.31 -6.67
CA LEU A 71 -3.14 -12.97 -5.35
C LEU A 71 -1.60 -12.93 -5.36
N PHE A 72 -0.95 -13.91 -5.99
CA PHE A 72 0.50 -13.95 -6.15
C PHE A 72 1.03 -12.74 -6.93
N LEU A 73 0.38 -12.36 -8.04
CA LEU A 73 0.76 -11.18 -8.82
C LEU A 73 0.62 -9.89 -8.00
N ILE A 74 -0.47 -9.73 -7.24
CA ILE A 74 -0.69 -8.57 -6.37
C ILE A 74 0.42 -8.46 -5.32
N PHE A 75 0.79 -9.58 -4.67
CA PHE A 75 1.88 -9.57 -3.71
C PHE A 75 3.23 -9.24 -4.35
N THR A 76 3.49 -9.75 -5.56
CA THR A 76 4.72 -9.42 -6.30
C THR A 76 4.81 -7.92 -6.57
N ILE A 77 3.71 -7.30 -7.03
CA ILE A 77 3.63 -5.85 -7.25
C ILE A 77 3.80 -5.09 -5.93
N SER A 78 3.15 -5.54 -4.86
CA SER A 78 3.27 -4.95 -3.52
C SER A 78 4.71 -4.96 -3.03
N THR A 79 5.43 -6.07 -3.21
CA THR A 79 6.84 -6.19 -2.86
C THR A 79 7.72 -5.24 -3.67
N LEU A 80 7.51 -5.16 -5.00
CA LEU A 80 8.25 -4.21 -5.84
C LEU A 80 8.00 -2.76 -5.41
N LEU A 81 6.76 -2.42 -5.05
CA LEU A 81 6.38 -1.09 -4.57
C LEU A 81 7.07 -0.77 -3.25
N ALA A 82 7.09 -1.71 -2.30
CA ALA A 82 7.78 -1.57 -1.02
C ALA A 82 9.31 -1.42 -1.19
N PHE A 83 9.92 -2.18 -2.09
CA PHE A 83 11.34 -2.01 -2.42
C PHE A 83 11.63 -0.63 -3.03
N TYR A 84 10.74 -0.15 -3.90
CA TYR A 84 10.85 1.17 -4.50
C TYR A 84 10.73 2.29 -3.45
N HIS A 85 9.72 2.21 -2.58
CA HIS A 85 9.49 3.16 -1.51
C HIS A 85 10.68 3.22 -0.54
N PHE A 86 11.12 2.06 -0.05
CA PHE A 86 12.31 1.96 0.78
C PHE A 86 13.56 2.50 0.06
N GLY A 87 13.69 2.25 -1.24
CA GLY A 87 14.78 2.79 -2.05
C GLY A 87 14.78 4.33 -2.13
N ILE A 88 13.61 4.96 -2.17
CA ILE A 88 13.48 6.43 -2.08
C ILE A 88 13.92 6.92 -0.69
N GLU A 89 13.46 6.28 0.38
CA GLU A 89 13.83 6.64 1.76
C GLU A 89 15.34 6.55 2.00
N GLN A 90 16.02 5.58 1.40
CA GLN A 90 17.48 5.42 1.49
C GLN A 90 18.25 6.31 0.50
N GLY A 91 17.56 7.04 -0.38
CA GLY A 91 18.18 7.89 -1.40
C GLY A 91 18.82 7.14 -2.56
N PHE A 92 18.46 5.87 -2.78
CA PHE A 92 18.87 5.12 -3.98
C PHE A 92 18.11 5.59 -5.23
N PHE A 93 16.89 6.11 -5.05
CA PHE A 93 16.05 6.64 -6.12
C PHE A 93 15.56 8.04 -5.78
N ASP A 94 15.34 8.85 -6.82
CA ASP A 94 14.68 10.14 -6.67
C ASP A 94 13.18 9.98 -6.41
N GLU A 95 12.57 10.99 -5.78
CA GLU A 95 11.14 10.98 -5.53
C GLU A 95 10.34 10.92 -6.84
N SER A 96 9.40 9.97 -6.92
CA SER A 96 8.47 9.88 -8.04
C SER A 96 7.57 11.13 -8.13
N PHE A 97 7.03 11.41 -9.32
CA PHE A 97 6.00 12.46 -9.50
C PHE A 97 4.79 12.33 -8.56
N VAL A 98 4.52 11.12 -8.06
CA VAL A 98 3.42 10.84 -7.12
C VAL A 98 3.68 11.41 -5.71
N CYS A 99 4.96 11.67 -5.38
CA CYS A 99 5.41 12.20 -4.10
C CYS A 99 6.09 13.56 -4.21
N ASN A 100 6.67 13.87 -5.37
CA ASN A 100 7.53 15.02 -5.56
C ASN A 100 6.72 16.30 -5.77
N VAL A 101 6.73 17.14 -4.74
CA VAL A 101 6.08 18.46 -4.69
C VAL A 101 6.66 19.42 -5.73
N GLU A 102 7.94 19.33 -6.06
CA GLU A 102 8.66 20.33 -6.87
C GLU A 102 8.27 20.33 -8.36
N ASN A 103 7.96 19.14 -8.92
CA ASN A 103 7.51 18.99 -10.31
C ASN A 103 6.00 19.25 -10.50
N GLN A 104 5.21 19.26 -9.43
CA GLN A 104 3.80 19.61 -9.49
C GLN A 104 3.62 21.15 -9.50
N LEU A 105 4.49 21.86 -8.79
CA LEU A 105 4.54 23.32 -8.72
C LEU A 105 5.01 24.00 -10.01
N THR A 106 5.83 23.33 -10.84
CA THR A 106 6.26 23.87 -12.15
C THR A 106 5.18 23.79 -13.23
N ILE A 107 4.20 22.89 -13.08
CA ILE A 107 3.06 22.72 -14.00
C ILE A 107 1.90 23.66 -13.63
N LEU A 108 1.80 24.08 -12.36
CA LEU A 108 0.73 24.92 -11.85
C LEU A 108 1.11 26.41 -11.81
N SER A 109 0.32 27.23 -12.51
CA SER A 109 0.40 28.70 -12.46
C SER A 109 0.43 29.22 -11.01
N LYS A 110 1.15 30.33 -10.78
CA LYS A 110 1.36 30.98 -9.46
C LYS A 110 0.09 31.15 -8.61
N GLU A 111 -1.07 31.21 -9.26
CA GLU A 111 -2.39 31.35 -8.64
C GLU A 111 -2.85 30.09 -7.86
N ASN A 112 -2.32 28.90 -8.18
CA ASN A 112 -2.68 27.64 -7.53
C ASN A 112 -1.71 27.21 -6.40
N LEU A 113 -0.57 27.88 -6.26
CA LEU A 113 0.45 27.59 -5.24
C LEU A 113 -0.12 27.69 -3.81
N LEU A 114 -0.98 28.68 -3.53
CA LEU A 114 -1.61 28.84 -2.21
C LEU A 114 -2.59 27.72 -1.87
N LYS A 115 -3.24 27.11 -2.87
CA LYS A 115 -4.14 25.97 -2.68
C LYS A 115 -3.35 24.68 -2.44
N GLU A 116 -2.19 24.54 -3.09
CA GLU A 116 -1.28 23.40 -2.88
C GLU A 116 -0.53 23.48 -1.55
N LEU A 117 -0.07 24.66 -1.11
CA LEU A 117 0.46 24.86 0.25
C LEU A 117 -0.54 24.45 1.34
N ASN A 118 -1.84 24.64 1.10
CA ASN A 118 -2.89 24.16 2.02
C ASN A 118 -3.10 22.63 1.95
N LYS A 119 -2.85 22.01 0.78
CA LYS A 119 -2.73 20.56 0.65
C LYS A 119 -1.33 20.16 1.11
N ASN A 120 -1.16 19.99 2.42
CA ASN A 120 0.06 19.48 3.04
C ASN A 120 0.43 18.09 2.46
N ILE A 121 1.10 18.06 1.31
CA ILE A 121 1.61 16.86 0.64
C ILE A 121 2.86 16.43 1.41
N VAL A 122 2.84 15.22 1.95
CA VAL A 122 3.96 14.65 2.71
C VAL A 122 4.93 13.99 1.74
N SER A 123 6.20 14.39 1.78
CA SER A 123 7.27 13.76 0.99
C SER A 123 7.40 12.27 1.34
N CYS A 124 7.72 11.45 0.34
CA CYS A 124 8.01 10.02 0.52
C CYS A 124 9.48 9.74 0.87
N LYS A 125 10.34 10.76 0.88
CA LYS A 125 11.75 10.65 1.28
C LYS A 125 11.93 10.90 2.77
N ASP A 126 11.09 11.76 3.34
CA ASP A 126 11.19 12.17 4.74
C ASP A 126 10.55 11.14 5.67
N VAL A 127 11.37 10.23 6.19
CA VAL A 127 10.96 9.25 7.21
C VAL A 127 10.76 9.96 8.55
N THR A 128 9.50 10.27 8.87
CA THR A 128 9.11 11.03 10.07
C THR A 128 8.74 10.13 11.26
N PHE A 129 8.67 8.81 11.07
CA PHE A 129 8.38 7.82 12.11
C PHE A 129 9.27 6.59 11.95
N ARG A 130 9.90 6.15 13.04
CA ARG A 130 10.72 4.93 13.13
C ARG A 130 10.33 4.17 14.40
N ILE A 131 10.24 2.85 14.30
CA ILE A 131 9.97 1.91 15.41
C ILE A 131 11.28 1.29 15.87
#